data_AF-A0A357ML60-F1
#
_entry.id   AF-A0A357ML60-F1
#
_cell.length_a   1.000
_cell.length_b   1.000
_cell.length_c   1.000
_cell.angle_alpha   90.00
_cell.angle_beta   90.00
_cell.angle_gamma   90.00
#
_symmetry.space_group_name_H-M   'P 1'
#
loop_
_entity.id
_entity.type
_entity.pdbx_description
1 polymer ?
#
loop_
_entity_poly.entity_id
_entity_poly.type
_entity_poly.pdbx_seq_one_letter_code
_entity_poly.pdbx_strand_id
1 'polypeptide(L)'
;GAAAGVRVLLSEIIIPVTPANAEEVAALSEDLSQIRNPEEFSQAAARYSATETRTRGGRIDWMALSELPQNLQPALLALSPGEVTAPLQLPNAVALFQLRDIQEIAAPTPRYSAIDYAAYYIPGGRSPEGLQQAAELKARVDTCDDLYGVAKGQPPQVLDRESVAPAQIPQDIALELAKLDPGEVSTALTRNNGQTLVFLMLCSRTSAQNAEATREQVANALTQRRLAAFAESELEQLQAEATIVEQ
;
A
#
# COMPACT_ATOMS: atom_id res chain seq x y z
N GLY A 1 -8.01 0.11 -2.91
CA GLY A 1 -7.55 0.93 -1.77
C GLY A 1 -6.28 1.61 -2.17
N ALA A 2 -6.13 2.91 -1.92
CA ALA A 2 -4.86 3.60 -2.13
C ALA A 2 -3.82 2.97 -1.21
N ALA A 3 -2.83 2.29 -1.78
CA ALA A 3 -1.71 1.73 -1.03
C ALA A 3 -0.89 2.87 -0.43
N ALA A 4 -0.24 2.62 0.71
CA ALA A 4 0.84 3.49 1.15
C ALA A 4 1.83 3.66 0.00
N GLY A 5 2.30 4.89 -0.22
CA GLY A 5 3.08 5.22 -1.40
C GLY A 5 4.20 6.20 -1.05
N VAL A 6 5.28 6.13 -1.80
CA VAL A 6 6.37 7.11 -1.72
C VAL A 6 6.17 8.14 -2.81
N ARG A 7 6.24 9.43 -2.45
CA ARG A 7 6.40 10.51 -3.41
C ARG A 7 7.78 11.12 -3.29
N VAL A 8 8.31 11.60 -4.40
CA VAL A 8 9.63 12.24 -4.48
C VAL A 8 9.50 13.63 -5.11
N LEU A 9 10.38 14.52 -4.69
CA LEU A 9 10.54 15.85 -5.26
C LEU A 9 11.92 15.92 -5.90
N LEU A 10 11.98 16.10 -7.22
CA LEU A 10 13.22 15.95 -7.98
C LEU A 10 13.59 17.24 -8.72
N SER A 11 14.87 17.40 -9.02
CA SER A 11 15.34 18.25 -10.11
C SER A 11 16.09 17.42 -11.14
N GLU A 12 16.04 17.79 -12.41
CA GLU A 12 16.72 17.08 -13.50
C GLU A 12 17.71 17.97 -14.27
N ILE A 13 18.73 17.33 -14.83
CA ILE A 13 19.61 17.86 -15.87
C ILE A 13 19.70 16.81 -16.97
N ILE A 14 19.36 17.17 -18.22
CA ILE A 14 19.54 16.28 -19.37
C ILE A 14 20.47 16.96 -20.38
N ILE A 15 21.64 16.36 -20.61
CA ILE A 15 22.69 16.88 -21.47
C ILE A 15 22.75 16.04 -22.75
N PRO A 16 22.48 16.62 -23.93
CA PRO A 16 22.60 15.91 -25.20
C PRO A 16 24.04 15.46 -25.48
N VAL A 17 24.19 14.23 -25.97
CA VAL A 17 25.48 13.64 -26.33
C VAL A 17 25.57 13.44 -27.84
N THR A 18 26.73 13.80 -28.38
CA THR A 18 27.15 13.53 -29.75
C THR A 18 28.55 12.88 -29.72
N PRO A 19 28.98 12.19 -30.79
CA PRO A 19 30.34 11.64 -30.84
C PRO A 19 31.45 12.68 -30.62
N ALA A 20 31.20 13.94 -30.98
CA ALA A 20 32.18 15.03 -30.88
C ALA A 20 32.35 15.57 -29.45
N ASN A 21 31.35 15.46 -28.59
CA ASN A 21 31.37 16.01 -27.23
C ASN A 21 31.23 14.93 -26.13
N ALA A 22 31.29 13.65 -26.49
CA ALA A 22 31.04 12.55 -25.56
C ALA A 22 31.97 12.57 -24.33
N GLU A 23 33.27 12.82 -24.53
CA GLU A 23 34.25 12.90 -23.44
C GLU A 23 34.00 14.11 -22.52
N GLU A 24 33.65 15.25 -23.10
CA GLU A 24 33.33 16.48 -22.35
C GLU A 24 32.05 16.30 -21.52
N VAL A 25 31.00 15.74 -22.12
CA VAL A 25 29.74 15.48 -21.41
C VAL A 25 29.92 14.45 -20.31
N ALA A 26 30.76 13.42 -20.53
CA ALA A 26 31.07 12.45 -19.49
C ALA A 26 31.75 13.11 -18.28
N ALA A 27 32.80 13.91 -18.49
CA ALA A 27 33.49 14.63 -17.42
C ALA A 27 32.55 15.61 -16.71
N LEU A 28 31.78 16.40 -17.46
CA LEU A 28 30.81 17.34 -16.91
C LEU A 28 29.75 16.62 -16.06
N SER A 29 29.22 15.50 -16.54
CA SER A 29 28.19 14.75 -15.82
C SER A 29 28.73 14.18 -14.51
N GLU A 30 29.99 13.75 -14.47
CA GLU A 30 30.62 13.28 -13.23
C GLU A 30 30.72 14.43 -12.22
N ASP A 31 31.20 15.60 -12.63
CA ASP A 31 31.27 16.79 -11.77
C ASP A 31 29.89 17.18 -11.22
N LEU A 32 28.86 17.19 -12.07
CA LEU A 32 27.49 17.52 -11.67
C LEU A 32 26.89 16.52 -10.69
N SER A 33 27.31 15.25 -10.73
CA SER A 33 26.83 14.20 -9.81
C SER A 33 27.32 14.42 -8.36
N GLN A 34 28.38 15.20 -8.18
CA GLN A 34 28.95 15.52 -6.87
C GLN A 34 28.28 16.74 -6.21
N ILE A 35 27.41 17.46 -6.93
CA ILE A 35 26.69 18.61 -6.37
C ILE A 35 25.78 18.14 -5.24
N ARG A 36 25.87 18.80 -4.09
CA ARG A 36 24.97 18.56 -2.94
C ARG A 36 24.03 19.73 -2.67
N ASN A 37 24.34 20.92 -3.18
CA ASN A 37 23.52 22.11 -2.99
C ASN A 37 22.42 22.18 -4.06
N PRO A 38 21.12 22.21 -3.68
CA PRO A 38 20.04 22.29 -4.66
C PRO A 38 20.04 23.55 -5.52
N GLU A 39 20.55 24.67 -5.00
CA GLU A 39 20.63 25.92 -5.76
C GLU A 39 21.72 25.84 -6.84
N GLU A 40 22.86 25.24 -6.53
CA GLU A 40 23.94 24.99 -7.48
C GLU A 40 23.49 24.04 -8.60
N PHE A 41 22.79 22.96 -8.24
CA PHE A 41 22.21 22.04 -9.21
C PHE A 41 21.18 22.73 -10.11
N SER A 42 20.34 23.60 -9.54
CA SER A 42 19.35 24.42 -10.26
C SER A 42 20.02 25.37 -11.28
N GLN A 43 21.13 26.00 -10.90
CA GLN A 43 21.91 26.84 -11.81
C GLN A 43 22.58 26.04 -12.93
N ALA A 44 23.11 24.86 -12.62
CA ALA A 44 23.65 23.93 -13.61
C ALA A 44 22.56 23.46 -14.58
N ALA A 45 21.36 23.15 -14.10
CA ALA A 45 20.21 22.80 -14.94
C ALA A 45 19.84 23.94 -15.89
N ALA A 46 19.80 25.18 -15.39
CA ALA A 46 19.54 26.36 -16.22
C ALA A 46 20.63 26.62 -17.27
N ARG A 47 21.87 26.13 -17.06
CA ARG A 47 22.97 26.29 -18.01
C ARG A 47 23.05 25.17 -19.03
N TYR A 48 22.98 23.91 -18.58
CA TYR A 48 23.36 22.75 -19.39
C TYR A 48 22.19 21.87 -19.83
N SER A 49 21.04 21.91 -19.14
CA SER A 49 19.91 21.05 -19.49
C SER A 49 19.25 21.49 -20.79
N ALA A 50 18.90 20.51 -21.64
CA ALA A 50 18.18 20.69 -22.89
C ALA A 50 16.65 20.51 -22.75
N THR A 51 16.14 20.19 -21.56
CA THR A 51 14.69 20.10 -21.30
C THR A 51 14.06 21.45 -20.93
N GLU A 52 12.75 21.55 -21.03
CA GLU A 52 11.98 22.77 -20.69
C GLU A 52 12.10 23.14 -19.21
N THR A 53 12.27 22.14 -18.33
CA THR A 53 12.43 22.34 -16.88
C THR A 53 13.63 23.21 -16.53
N ARG A 54 14.61 23.38 -17.45
CA ARG A 54 15.74 24.35 -17.32
C ARG A 54 15.29 25.76 -16.92
N THR A 55 14.11 26.19 -17.40
CA THR A 55 13.55 27.53 -17.13
C THR A 55 13.11 27.70 -15.67
N ARG A 56 12.84 26.58 -14.98
CA ARG A 56 12.54 26.50 -13.55
C ARG A 56 13.70 25.88 -12.76
N GLY A 57 14.92 25.90 -13.30
CA GLY A 57 16.10 25.33 -12.65
C GLY A 57 16.05 23.80 -12.52
N GLY A 58 15.47 23.12 -13.51
CA GLY A 58 15.35 21.65 -13.55
C GLY A 58 14.25 21.09 -12.65
N ARG A 59 13.44 21.92 -11.97
CA ARG A 59 12.50 21.46 -10.94
C ARG A 59 11.30 20.70 -11.52
N ILE A 60 11.05 19.52 -10.94
CA ILE A 60 9.87 18.68 -11.18
C ILE A 60 8.97 18.71 -9.94
N ASP A 61 7.65 18.82 -10.12
CA ASP A 61 6.71 18.82 -8.99
C ASP A 61 6.66 17.44 -8.29
N TRP A 62 6.04 17.37 -7.11
CA TRP A 62 5.90 16.11 -6.39
C TRP A 62 5.23 15.06 -7.26
N MET A 63 5.85 13.88 -7.35
CA MET A 63 5.30 12.75 -8.11
C MET A 63 5.44 11.45 -7.35
N ALA A 64 4.56 10.49 -7.64
CA ALA A 64 4.67 9.18 -7.04
C ALA A 64 5.90 8.46 -7.59
N LEU A 65 6.67 7.80 -6.72
CA LEU A 65 7.82 7.00 -7.14
C LEU A 65 7.43 5.93 -8.16
N SER A 66 6.22 5.39 -8.06
CA SER A 66 5.66 4.41 -9.00
C SER A 66 5.38 4.95 -10.41
N GLU A 67 5.31 6.27 -10.58
CA GLU A 67 5.15 6.91 -11.89
C GLU A 67 6.50 7.06 -12.61
N LEU A 68 7.62 6.87 -11.93
CA LEU A 68 8.95 6.94 -12.51
C LEU A 68 9.36 5.63 -13.20
N PRO A 69 10.22 5.70 -14.23
CA PRO A 69 10.78 4.52 -14.87
C PRO A 69 11.39 3.54 -13.85
N GLN A 70 11.11 2.25 -13.99
CA GLN A 70 11.48 1.24 -12.98
C GLN A 70 12.99 1.19 -12.70
N ASN A 71 13.83 1.48 -13.69
CA ASN A 71 15.28 1.51 -13.55
C ASN A 71 15.78 2.72 -12.73
N LEU A 72 14.99 3.79 -12.59
CA LEU A 72 15.34 4.99 -11.83
C LEU A 72 14.96 4.87 -10.35
N GLN A 73 13.91 4.11 -10.02
CA GLN A 73 13.40 4.02 -8.65
C GLN A 73 14.45 3.56 -7.63
N PRO A 74 15.25 2.49 -7.86
CA PRO A 74 16.28 2.06 -6.91
C PRO A 74 17.38 3.10 -6.72
N ALA A 75 17.75 3.81 -7.79
CA ALA A 75 18.77 4.86 -7.73
C ALA A 75 18.30 6.03 -6.85
N LEU A 76 17.04 6.44 -6.97
CA LEU A 76 16.48 7.52 -6.14
C LEU A 76 16.25 7.10 -4.68
N LEU A 77 15.85 5.86 -4.43
CA LEU A 77 15.66 5.33 -3.07
C LEU A 77 16.98 5.20 -2.30
N ALA A 78 18.12 5.12 -2.99
CA ALA A 78 19.44 5.09 -2.37
C ALA A 78 19.96 6.48 -1.99
N LEU A 79 19.30 7.56 -2.44
CA LEU A 79 19.73 8.93 -2.19
C LEU A 79 19.15 9.51 -0.90
N SER A 80 19.92 10.37 -0.26
CA SER A 80 19.43 11.35 0.72
C SER A 80 19.01 12.64 0.02
N PRO A 81 18.10 13.45 0.62
CA PRO A 81 17.80 14.78 0.11
C PRO A 81 19.07 15.64 -0.06
N GLY A 82 19.19 16.29 -1.22
CA GLY A 82 20.36 17.04 -1.69
C GLY A 82 21.31 16.23 -2.58
N GLU A 83 21.27 14.89 -2.52
CA GLU A 83 22.14 14.05 -3.34
C GLU A 83 21.64 13.93 -4.79
N VAL A 84 22.60 13.68 -5.69
CA VAL A 84 22.37 13.52 -7.13
C VAL A 84 22.68 12.08 -7.52
N THR A 85 21.91 11.52 -8.46
CA THR A 85 22.17 10.20 -9.03
C THR A 85 23.52 10.18 -9.75
N ALA A 86 24.13 9.00 -9.87
CA ALA A 86 25.17 8.79 -10.88
C ALA A 86 24.64 9.15 -12.28
N PRO A 87 25.52 9.55 -13.23
CA PRO A 87 25.12 9.85 -14.60
C PRO A 87 24.39 8.68 -15.26
N LEU A 88 23.14 8.90 -15.67
CA LEU A 88 22.32 7.89 -16.34
C LEU A 88 22.43 8.05 -17.84
N GLN A 89 22.91 7.00 -18.52
CA GLN A 89 23.00 7.02 -19.97
C GLN A 89 21.64 6.80 -20.62
N LEU A 90 21.30 7.72 -21.52
CA LEU A 90 20.17 7.63 -22.45
C LEU A 90 20.74 7.51 -23.87
N PRO A 91 19.97 7.03 -24.87
CA PRO A 91 20.49 6.77 -26.21
C PRO A 91 21.27 7.92 -26.85
N ASN A 92 20.89 9.18 -26.60
CA ASN A 92 21.56 10.37 -27.14
C ASN A 92 21.76 11.47 -26.08
N ALA A 93 21.79 11.10 -24.79
CA ALA A 93 21.91 12.07 -23.71
C ALA A 93 22.42 11.43 -22.42
N VAL A 94 22.87 12.26 -21.48
CA VAL A 94 23.11 11.88 -20.09
C VAL A 94 22.10 12.61 -19.21
N ALA A 95 21.44 11.88 -18.30
CA ALA A 95 20.50 12.43 -17.33
C ALA A 95 21.07 12.35 -15.92
N LEU A 96 20.85 13.40 -15.14
CA LEU A 96 21.11 13.44 -13.70
C LEU A 96 19.85 13.88 -12.97
N PHE A 97 19.56 13.27 -11.84
CA PHE A 97 18.45 13.63 -10.98
C PHE A 97 18.95 13.96 -9.58
N GLN A 98 18.56 15.12 -9.05
CA GLN A 98 18.76 15.45 -7.65
C GLN A 98 17.49 15.14 -6.85
N LEU A 99 17.63 14.37 -5.77
CA LEU A 99 16.56 14.20 -4.81
C LEU A 99 16.48 15.45 -3.94
N ARG A 100 15.43 16.26 -4.09
CA ARG A 100 15.23 17.45 -3.24
C ARG A 100 14.50 17.12 -1.95
N ASP A 101 13.54 16.21 -2.03
CA ASP A 101 12.78 15.74 -0.88
C ASP A 101 12.13 14.37 -1.19
N ILE A 102 11.85 13.60 -0.15
CA ILE A 102 11.17 12.31 -0.23
C ILE A 102 10.14 12.22 0.89
N GLN A 103 8.94 11.76 0.56
CA GLN A 103 7.87 11.67 1.52
C GLN A 103 7.10 10.36 1.38
N GLU A 104 6.92 9.70 2.51
CA GLU A 104 5.95 8.62 2.67
C GLU A 104 4.55 9.20 2.84
N ILE A 105 3.64 8.73 2.01
CA ILE A 105 2.22 8.99 2.13
C ILE A 105 1.62 7.79 2.87
N ALA A 106 1.19 8.02 4.10
CA ALA A 106 0.46 7.02 4.87
C ALA A 106 -0.78 6.59 4.09
N ALA A 107 -1.03 5.28 4.04
CA ALA A 107 -2.29 4.78 3.53
C ALA A 107 -3.44 5.45 4.32
N PRO A 108 -4.50 5.92 3.65
CA PRO A 108 -5.66 6.45 4.36
C PRO A 108 -6.20 5.39 5.32
N THR A 109 -6.46 5.77 6.57
CA THR A 109 -7.01 4.87 7.58
C THR A 109 -8.29 4.22 7.02
N PRO A 110 -8.39 2.88 6.99
CA PRO A 110 -9.57 2.21 6.47
C PRO A 110 -10.80 2.66 7.27
N ARG A 111 -11.80 3.19 6.56
CA ARG A 111 -13.14 3.38 7.15
C ARG A 111 -13.90 2.07 7.01
N TYR A 112 -14.48 1.58 8.10
CA TYR A 112 -15.28 0.36 8.12
C TYR A 112 -16.77 0.71 8.23
N SER A 113 -17.59 0.06 7.42
CA SER A 113 -19.05 0.14 7.51
C SER A 113 -19.62 -0.82 8.55
N ALA A 114 -18.96 -1.97 8.74
CA ALA A 114 -19.35 -2.97 9.74
C ALA A 114 -18.12 -3.73 10.27
N ILE A 115 -18.21 -4.14 11.53
CA ILE A 115 -17.27 -5.05 12.19
C ILE A 115 -18.08 -6.27 12.65
N ASP A 116 -17.72 -7.46 12.18
CA ASP A 116 -18.28 -8.74 12.64
C ASP A 116 -17.38 -9.29 13.75
N TYR A 117 -17.95 -9.53 14.92
CA TYR A 117 -17.25 -10.05 16.08
C TYR A 117 -18.12 -11.02 16.87
N ALA A 118 -17.47 -11.91 17.62
CA ALA A 118 -18.12 -12.85 18.52
C ALA A 118 -17.60 -12.68 19.96
N ALA A 119 -18.51 -12.68 20.93
CA ALA A 119 -18.21 -12.66 22.35
C ALA A 119 -18.77 -13.92 23.01
N TYR A 120 -17.88 -14.81 23.45
CA TYR A 120 -18.24 -16.02 24.17
C TYR A 120 -17.94 -15.84 25.67
N TYR A 121 -18.90 -16.15 26.52
CA TYR A 121 -18.84 -15.87 27.96
C TYR A 121 -18.44 -17.10 28.77
N ILE A 122 -17.32 -17.00 29.48
CA ILE A 122 -16.75 -18.09 30.27
C ILE A 122 -16.90 -17.75 31.77
N PRO A 123 -17.54 -18.60 32.58
CA PRO A 123 -17.60 -18.38 34.03
C PRO A 123 -16.23 -18.43 34.70
N GLY A 124 -16.07 -17.74 35.84
CA GLY A 124 -14.83 -17.75 36.62
C GLY A 124 -13.90 -16.56 36.34
N GLY A 125 -14.24 -15.71 35.37
CA GLY A 125 -13.46 -14.50 35.09
C GLY A 125 -12.04 -14.82 34.64
N ARG A 126 -11.10 -13.95 34.99
CA ARG A 126 -9.67 -14.13 34.70
C ARG A 126 -8.96 -15.03 35.74
N SER A 127 -9.69 -15.95 36.38
CA SER A 127 -9.06 -16.98 37.22
C SER A 127 -8.19 -17.91 36.36
N PRO A 128 -7.25 -18.67 36.98
CA PRO A 128 -6.47 -19.68 36.25
C PRO A 128 -7.36 -20.65 35.45
N GLU A 129 -8.50 -21.05 36.03
CA GLU A 129 -9.46 -21.95 35.40
C GLU A 129 -10.16 -21.30 34.19
N GLY A 130 -10.62 -20.06 34.34
CA GLY A 130 -11.28 -19.33 33.24
C GLY A 130 -10.33 -19.05 32.07
N LEU A 131 -9.08 -18.69 32.36
CA LEU A 131 -8.04 -18.48 31.35
C LEU A 131 -7.63 -19.78 30.67
N GLN A 132 -7.55 -20.88 31.41
CA GLN A 132 -7.28 -22.21 30.85
C GLN A 132 -8.41 -22.66 29.91
N GLN A 133 -9.67 -22.48 30.31
CA GLN A 133 -10.82 -22.76 29.44
C GLN A 133 -10.81 -21.91 28.17
N ALA A 134 -10.43 -20.63 28.27
CA ALA A 134 -10.26 -19.76 27.10
C ALA A 134 -9.13 -20.25 26.18
N ALA A 135 -8.01 -20.71 26.73
CA ALA A 135 -6.91 -21.26 25.93
C ALA A 135 -7.32 -22.54 25.19
N GLU A 136 -8.04 -23.44 25.86
CA GLU A 136 -8.61 -24.65 25.24
C GLU A 136 -9.63 -24.33 24.17
N LEU A 137 -10.47 -23.31 24.40
CA LEU A 137 -11.41 -22.84 23.40
C LEU A 137 -10.67 -22.31 22.16
N LYS A 138 -9.69 -21.42 22.35
CA LYS A 138 -8.85 -20.87 21.28
C LYS A 138 -8.16 -21.96 20.44
N ALA A 139 -7.75 -23.06 21.08
CA ALA A 139 -7.11 -24.18 20.37
C ALA A 139 -8.07 -25.02 19.51
N ARG A 140 -9.39 -24.86 19.66
CA ARG A 140 -10.42 -25.64 18.95
C ARG A 140 -11.20 -24.84 17.91
N VAL A 141 -11.09 -23.52 17.91
CA VAL A 141 -11.87 -22.63 17.03
C VAL A 141 -10.92 -21.86 16.13
N ASP A 142 -11.12 -21.98 14.82
CA ASP A 142 -10.35 -21.26 13.81
C ASP A 142 -11.14 -20.05 13.29
N THR A 143 -12.47 -20.17 13.28
CA THR A 143 -13.40 -19.16 12.80
C THR A 143 -14.48 -18.87 13.84
N CYS A 144 -15.11 -17.70 13.74
CA CYS A 144 -16.24 -17.38 14.61
C CYS A 144 -17.44 -18.31 14.44
N ASP A 145 -17.57 -19.02 13.32
CA ASP A 145 -18.66 -19.97 13.11
C ASP A 145 -18.49 -21.22 13.99
N ASP A 146 -17.25 -21.60 14.33
CA ASP A 146 -16.96 -22.76 15.18
C ASP A 146 -17.51 -22.57 16.60
N LEU A 147 -17.64 -21.32 17.05
CA LEU A 147 -18.23 -20.97 18.34
C LEU A 147 -19.70 -21.40 18.44
N TYR A 148 -20.45 -21.47 17.34
CA TYR A 148 -21.81 -22.04 17.37
C TYR A 148 -21.79 -23.53 17.69
N GLY A 149 -20.79 -24.27 17.19
CA GLY A 149 -20.58 -25.67 17.53
C GLY A 149 -20.29 -25.85 19.02
N VAL A 150 -19.45 -24.97 19.58
CA VAL A 150 -19.12 -24.94 21.02
C VAL A 150 -20.33 -24.60 21.88
N ALA A 151 -21.09 -23.56 21.50
CA ALA A 151 -22.27 -23.08 22.22
C ALA A 151 -23.50 -24.01 22.07
N LYS A 152 -23.43 -25.05 21.24
CA LYS A 152 -24.56 -25.94 20.98
C LYS A 152 -25.03 -26.62 22.28
N GLY A 153 -26.31 -26.45 22.61
CA GLY A 153 -26.92 -27.02 23.82
C GLY A 153 -26.68 -26.22 25.10
N GLN A 154 -25.99 -25.08 25.01
CA GLN A 154 -25.84 -24.12 26.10
C GLN A 154 -26.92 -23.02 26.03
N PRO A 155 -27.09 -22.21 27.10
CA PRO A 155 -28.02 -21.08 27.06
C PRO A 155 -27.67 -20.08 25.95
N PRO A 156 -28.65 -19.46 25.27
CA PRO A 156 -28.39 -18.52 24.17
C PRO A 156 -27.48 -17.35 24.56
N GLN A 157 -27.48 -16.96 25.84
CA GLN A 157 -26.71 -15.82 26.36
C GLN A 157 -25.20 -16.10 26.49
N VAL A 158 -24.72 -17.31 26.21
CA VAL A 158 -23.29 -17.64 26.31
C VAL A 158 -22.48 -17.17 25.10
N LEU A 159 -23.14 -16.84 23.98
CA LEU A 159 -22.50 -16.42 22.75
C LEU A 159 -23.30 -15.28 22.11
N ASP A 160 -22.68 -14.12 22.01
CA ASP A 160 -23.16 -13.03 21.18
C ASP A 160 -22.33 -12.99 19.89
N ARG A 161 -23.01 -12.81 18.75
CA ARG A 161 -22.35 -12.52 17.48
C ARG A 161 -23.05 -11.37 16.79
N GLU A 162 -22.29 -10.32 16.51
CA GLU A 162 -22.82 -9.07 15.99
C GLU A 162 -22.02 -8.60 14.79
N SER A 163 -22.72 -8.08 13.79
CA SER A 163 -22.12 -7.34 12.68
C SER A 163 -22.75 -5.96 12.64
N VAL A 164 -22.04 -5.00 13.22
CA VAL A 164 -22.57 -3.65 13.50
C VAL A 164 -21.58 -2.56 13.09
N ALA A 165 -22.08 -1.33 12.93
CA ALA A 165 -21.22 -0.20 12.64
C ALA A 165 -20.26 0.07 13.81
N PRO A 166 -19.02 0.56 13.58
CA PRO A 166 -18.07 0.85 14.66
C PRO A 166 -18.64 1.72 15.78
N ALA A 167 -19.52 2.67 15.45
CA ALA A 167 -20.15 3.58 16.41
C ALA A 167 -21.19 2.90 17.34
N GLN A 168 -21.65 1.70 17.01
CA GLN A 168 -22.62 0.93 17.80
C GLN A 168 -21.93 -0.05 18.76
N ILE A 169 -20.62 -0.28 18.60
CA ILE A 169 -19.85 -1.21 19.42
C ILE A 169 -19.55 -0.54 20.78
N PRO A 170 -19.78 -1.24 21.91
CA PRO A 170 -19.36 -0.75 23.23
C PRO A 170 -17.86 -0.39 23.27
N GLN A 171 -17.51 0.70 23.95
CA GLN A 171 -16.16 1.27 23.88
C GLN A 171 -15.05 0.30 24.32
N ASP A 172 -15.30 -0.50 25.36
CA ASP A 172 -14.35 -1.50 25.87
C ASP A 172 -14.09 -2.62 24.84
N ILE A 173 -15.14 -3.09 24.18
CA ILE A 173 -15.06 -4.06 23.08
C ILE A 173 -14.32 -3.44 21.89
N ALA A 174 -14.67 -2.21 21.49
CA ALA A 174 -14.05 -1.54 20.35
C ALA A 174 -12.53 -1.37 20.53
N LEU A 175 -12.07 -1.03 21.75
CA LEU A 175 -10.66 -0.89 22.08
C LEU A 175 -9.90 -2.20 21.98
N GLU A 176 -10.52 -3.32 22.36
CA GLU A 176 -9.90 -4.64 22.20
C GLU A 176 -9.93 -5.11 20.75
N LEU A 177 -11.06 -4.97 20.04
CA LEU A 177 -11.18 -5.32 18.62
C LEU A 177 -10.20 -4.52 17.73
N ALA A 178 -9.83 -3.30 18.11
CA ALA A 178 -8.85 -2.49 17.38
C ALA A 178 -7.44 -3.10 17.38
N LYS A 179 -7.12 -3.97 18.35
CA LYS A 179 -5.82 -4.62 18.50
C LYS A 179 -5.72 -5.96 17.77
N LEU A 180 -6.87 -6.51 17.35
CA LEU A 180 -6.97 -7.86 16.81
C LEU A 180 -6.93 -7.85 15.28
N ASP A 181 -6.34 -8.87 14.70
CA ASP A 181 -6.57 -9.24 13.30
C ASP A 181 -7.74 -10.24 13.14
N PRO A 182 -8.34 -10.38 11.95
CA PRO A 182 -9.41 -11.36 11.73
C PRO A 182 -8.96 -12.78 12.11
N GLY A 183 -9.76 -13.44 12.95
CA GLY A 183 -9.45 -14.74 13.55
C GLY A 183 -8.71 -14.64 14.90
N GLU A 184 -8.21 -13.47 15.29
CA GLU A 184 -7.58 -13.30 16.58
C GLU A 184 -8.58 -13.13 17.72
N VAL A 185 -8.10 -13.43 18.93
CA VAL A 185 -8.90 -13.50 20.15
C VAL A 185 -8.25 -12.68 21.26
N SER A 186 -9.03 -11.85 21.95
CA SER A 186 -8.70 -11.23 23.23
C SER A 186 -9.47 -11.89 24.37
N THR A 187 -8.81 -12.01 25.52
CA THR A 187 -9.42 -12.43 26.79
C THR A 187 -9.31 -11.34 27.85
N ALA A 188 -9.00 -10.10 27.46
CA ALA A 188 -8.74 -8.99 28.37
C ALA A 188 -10.00 -8.53 29.14
N LEU A 189 -11.19 -8.69 28.55
CA LEU A 189 -12.43 -8.16 29.08
C LEU A 189 -13.12 -9.13 30.04
N THR A 190 -13.84 -8.56 31.00
CA THR A 190 -14.75 -9.30 31.88
C THR A 190 -16.11 -8.60 31.98
N ARG A 191 -17.12 -9.33 32.45
CA ARG A 191 -18.48 -8.88 32.77
C ARG A 191 -18.84 -9.28 34.20
N ASN A 192 -19.98 -8.79 34.68
CA ASN A 192 -20.52 -9.13 36.01
C ASN A 192 -19.48 -8.94 37.13
N ASN A 193 -18.87 -7.76 37.20
CA ASN A 193 -17.83 -7.41 38.18
C ASN A 193 -16.63 -8.38 38.19
N GLY A 194 -16.22 -8.86 37.01
CA GLY A 194 -15.05 -9.73 36.88
C GLY A 194 -15.34 -11.23 36.97
N GLN A 195 -16.60 -11.63 37.20
CA GLN A 195 -16.98 -13.04 37.37
C GLN A 195 -17.12 -13.80 36.05
N THR A 196 -17.25 -13.08 34.94
CA THR A 196 -17.43 -13.66 33.61
C THR A 196 -16.31 -13.15 32.71
N LEU A 197 -15.51 -14.05 32.17
CA LEU A 197 -14.50 -13.74 31.15
C LEU A 197 -15.18 -13.60 29.80
N VAL A 198 -14.76 -12.61 29.02
CA VAL A 198 -15.19 -12.46 27.63
C VAL A 198 -14.08 -12.99 26.74
N PHE A 199 -14.36 -14.09 26.04
CA PHE A 199 -13.58 -14.55 24.90
C PHE A 199 -14.06 -13.78 23.68
N LEU A 200 -13.32 -12.74 23.31
CA LEU A 200 -13.69 -11.83 22.23
C LEU A 200 -12.89 -12.17 20.98
N MET A 201 -13.56 -12.50 19.88
CA MET A 201 -12.94 -12.84 18.61
C MET A 201 -13.35 -11.85 17.52
N LEU A 202 -12.38 -11.34 16.77
CA LEU A 202 -12.68 -10.53 15.58
C LEU A 202 -12.92 -11.47 14.40
N CYS A 203 -14.10 -11.41 13.78
CA CYS A 203 -14.46 -12.28 12.67
C CYS A 203 -14.06 -11.66 11.33
N SER A 204 -14.50 -10.43 11.08
CA SER A 204 -14.15 -9.71 9.85
C SER A 204 -14.38 -8.20 9.99
N ARG A 205 -13.78 -7.43 9.06
CA ARG A 205 -14.02 -5.99 8.93
C ARG A 205 -14.49 -5.68 7.52
N THR A 206 -15.66 -5.06 7.38
CA THR A 206 -16.20 -4.66 6.08
C THR A 206 -15.81 -3.21 5.80
N SER A 207 -15.01 -2.99 4.75
CA SER A 207 -14.59 -1.63 4.39
C SER A 207 -15.76 -0.82 3.80
N ALA A 208 -15.83 0.46 4.14
CA ALA A 208 -16.83 1.38 3.61
C ALA A 208 -16.67 1.60 2.09
N GLN A 209 -15.45 1.48 1.55
CA GLN A 209 -15.20 1.52 0.10
C GLN A 209 -15.78 0.31 -0.64
N ASN A 210 -15.85 -0.86 0.01
CA ASN A 210 -16.41 -2.07 -0.57
C ASN A 210 -17.87 -2.29 -0.19
N ALA A 211 -18.49 -1.41 0.60
CA ALA A 211 -19.90 -1.51 0.96
C ALA A 211 -20.81 -1.38 -0.28
N GLU A 212 -20.34 -0.67 -1.31
CA GLU A 212 -21.06 -0.46 -2.57
C GLU A 212 -20.61 -1.39 -3.71
N ALA A 213 -19.46 -2.07 -3.54
CA ALA A 213 -18.92 -2.98 -4.55
C ALA A 213 -19.73 -4.28 -4.56
N THR A 214 -20.73 -4.39 -5.43
CA THR A 214 -21.55 -5.60 -5.53
C THR A 214 -20.74 -6.73 -6.17
N ARG A 215 -21.08 -7.99 -5.85
CA ARG A 215 -20.49 -9.16 -6.53
C ARG A 215 -20.58 -9.06 -8.06
N GLU A 216 -21.65 -8.45 -8.55
CA GLU A 216 -21.88 -8.19 -9.98
C GLU A 216 -20.86 -7.21 -10.56
N GLN A 217 -20.56 -6.11 -9.86
CA GLN A 217 -19.52 -5.16 -10.31
C GLN A 217 -18.13 -5.81 -10.34
N VAL A 218 -17.79 -6.65 -9.35
CA VAL A 218 -16.52 -7.39 -9.33
C VAL A 218 -16.47 -8.41 -10.47
N ALA A 219 -17.56 -9.15 -10.70
CA ALA A 219 -17.67 -10.10 -11.80
C ALA A 219 -17.53 -9.39 -13.16
N ASN A 220 -18.20 -8.27 -13.35
CA ASN A 220 -18.11 -7.46 -14.57
C ASN A 220 -16.70 -6.93 -14.80
N ALA A 221 -16.02 -6.45 -13.76
CA ALA A 221 -14.63 -5.99 -13.86
C ALA A 221 -13.67 -7.13 -14.25
N LEU A 222 -13.84 -8.34 -13.69
CA LEU A 222 -13.04 -9.51 -14.06
C LEU A 222 -13.32 -9.97 -15.50
N THR A 223 -14.58 -9.93 -15.92
CA THR A 223 -14.98 -10.22 -17.30
C THR A 223 -14.35 -9.23 -18.28
N GLN A 224 -14.39 -7.93 -17.98
CA GLN A 224 -13.76 -6.91 -18.82
C GLN A 224 -12.25 -7.08 -18.92
N ARG A 225 -11.56 -7.44 -17.83
CA ARG A 225 -10.11 -7.73 -17.89
C ARG A 225 -9.78 -8.92 -18.77
N ARG A 226 -10.56 -10.00 -18.69
CA ARG A 226 -10.38 -11.18 -19.56
C ARG A 226 -10.65 -10.83 -21.02
N LEU A 227 -11.69 -10.05 -21.29
CA LEU A 227 -12.01 -9.61 -22.65
C LEU A 227 -10.89 -8.73 -23.22
N ALA A 228 -10.33 -7.81 -22.42
CA ALA A 228 -9.21 -6.98 -22.84
C ALA A 228 -7.95 -7.81 -23.16
N ALA A 229 -7.59 -8.77 -22.31
CA ALA A 229 -6.46 -9.66 -22.56
C ALA A 229 -6.66 -10.51 -23.83
N PHE A 230 -7.89 -10.96 -24.10
CA PHE A 230 -8.20 -11.70 -25.32
C PHE A 230 -8.10 -10.81 -26.56
N ALA A 231 -8.61 -9.58 -26.49
CA ALA A 231 -8.52 -8.61 -27.58
C ALA A 231 -7.06 -8.24 -27.90
N GLU A 232 -6.22 -8.09 -26.88
CA GLU A 232 -4.78 -7.82 -27.05
C GLU A 232 -4.07 -9.00 -27.72
N SER A 233 -4.34 -10.24 -27.28
CA SER A 233 -3.80 -11.45 -27.93
C SER A 233 -4.23 -11.59 -29.39
N GLU A 234 -5.49 -11.28 -29.73
CA GLU A 234 -5.98 -11.32 -31.11
C GLU A 234 -5.32 -10.24 -31.98
N LEU A 235 -5.11 -9.04 -31.43
CA LEU A 235 -4.40 -7.98 -32.14
C LEU A 235 -2.93 -8.35 -32.41
N GLU A 236 -2.25 -8.97 -31.45
CA GLU A 236 -0.89 -9.49 -31.65
C GLU A 236 -0.85 -10.55 -32.75
N GLN A 237 -1.83 -11.47 -32.77
CA GLN A 237 -1.92 -12.48 -33.83
C GLN A 237 -2.17 -11.85 -35.20
N LEU A 238 -3.11 -10.92 -35.31
CA LEU A 238 -3.40 -10.21 -36.56
C LEU A 238 -2.19 -9.40 -37.06
N GLN A 239 -1.41 -8.81 -36.14
CA GLN A 239 -0.16 -8.13 -36.51
C GLN A 239 0.92 -9.10 -37.01
N ALA A 240 1.03 -10.29 -36.41
CA ALA A 240 1.97 -11.31 -36.85
C ALA A 240 1.61 -11.90 -38.23
N GLU A 241 0.31 -11.98 -38.54
CA GLU A 241 -0.19 -12.47 -39.83
C GLU A 241 -0.23 -11.39 -40.93
N ALA A 242 -0.21 -10.11 -40.55
CA ALA A 242 -0.24 -9.01 -41.51
C ALA A 242 1.10 -8.86 -42.24
N THR A 243 1.04 -8.73 -43.56
CA THR A 243 2.19 -8.26 -44.35
C THR A 243 2.24 -6.75 -44.27
N ILE A 244 3.13 -6.23 -43.42
CA ILE A 244 3.33 -4.78 -43.23
C ILE A 244 4.29 -4.28 -44.32
N VAL A 245 3.82 -3.38 -45.18
CA VAL A 245 4.65 -2.72 -46.19
C VAL A 245 4.94 -1.30 -45.71
N GLU A 246 6.18 -1.04 -45.28
CA GLU A 246 6.64 0.32 -44.97
C GLU A 246 6.85 1.10 -46.28
N GLN A 247 6.30 2.32 -46.36
CA GLN A 247 6.51 3.26 -47.46
C GLN A 247 7.62 4.24 -47.14
#